data_AF-A0A2I6SRX7-F1
#
_entry.id   AF-A0A2I6SRX7-F1
#
_cell.length_a   1.000
_cell.length_b   1.000
_cell.length_c   1.000
_cell.angle_alpha   90.00
_cell.angle_beta   90.00
_cell.angle_gamma   90.00
#
_symmetry.space_group_name_H-M   'P 1'
#
loop_
_entity.id
_entity.type
_entity.pdbx_description
1 polymer ?
#
loop_
_entity_poly.entity_id
_entity_poly.type
_entity_poly.pdbx_seq_one_letter_code
_entity_poly.pdbx_strand_id
1 'polypeptide(L)'
;MLLVSRNIFTKSLKKFNTNASKVKQFGKAILNNHGYVETLSSGIITAKGLNKVASGELVKIWPSNVYAIALNLSNTGVGLVLCGSDTVVNAGNLLSRTGSLISIPVSFQSLGLAINPLGYKLGQNVLYTNSLIRKPIEAPAPVFQQDNQFLNHYLLV
;
A
#
# COMPACT_ATOMS: atom_id res chain seq x y z
N MET A 1 26.28 -52.50 15.08
CA MET A 1 25.84 -52.00 13.75
C MET A 1 24.44 -51.33 13.78
N LEU A 2 24.06 -50.57 14.82
CA LEU A 2 22.75 -49.88 14.90
C LEU A 2 22.88 -48.38 15.27
N LEU A 3 24.03 -47.96 15.80
CA LEU A 3 24.31 -46.57 16.20
C LEU A 3 24.67 -45.64 15.02
N VAL A 4 25.32 -46.17 13.98
CA VAL A 4 25.69 -45.38 12.78
C VAL A 4 24.43 -44.93 12.01
N SER A 5 23.41 -45.79 11.94
CA SER A 5 22.14 -45.52 11.26
C SER A 5 21.31 -44.42 11.94
N ARG A 6 21.31 -44.37 13.29
CA ARG A 6 20.65 -43.30 14.05
C ARG A 6 21.24 -41.90 13.76
N ASN A 7 22.55 -41.80 13.54
CA ASN A 7 23.24 -40.52 13.37
C ASN A 7 23.05 -39.89 11.97
N ILE A 8 22.88 -40.74 10.96
CA ILE A 8 22.58 -40.31 9.58
C ILE A 8 21.13 -39.82 9.48
N PHE A 9 20.20 -40.52 10.14
CA PHE A 9 18.79 -40.15 10.16
C PHE A 9 18.55 -38.83 10.92
N THR A 10 19.20 -38.62 12.07
CA THR A 10 19.09 -37.36 12.83
C THR A 10 19.74 -36.17 12.11
N LYS A 11 20.85 -36.36 11.38
CA LYS A 11 21.42 -35.33 10.49
C LYS A 11 20.47 -34.96 9.35
N SER A 12 19.85 -35.96 8.73
CA SER A 12 18.87 -35.74 7.66
C SER A 12 17.65 -34.99 8.20
N LEU A 13 17.07 -35.44 9.32
CA LEU A 13 15.95 -34.76 9.99
C LEU A 13 16.27 -33.32 10.41
N LYS A 14 17.47 -33.06 10.95
CA LYS A 14 17.92 -31.68 11.24
C LYS A 14 17.96 -30.83 9.97
N LYS A 15 18.48 -31.36 8.86
CA LYS A 15 18.53 -30.66 7.56
C LYS A 15 17.13 -30.37 7.01
N PHE A 16 16.20 -31.32 7.12
CA PHE A 16 14.80 -31.13 6.75
C PHE A 16 14.11 -30.05 7.61
N ASN A 17 14.31 -30.08 8.93
CA ASN A 17 13.72 -29.08 9.83
C ASN A 17 14.30 -27.67 9.57
N THR A 18 15.60 -27.55 9.28
CA THR A 18 16.21 -26.26 8.91
C THR A 18 15.65 -25.69 7.61
N ASN A 19 15.31 -26.54 6.64
CA ASN A 19 14.70 -26.11 5.39
C ASN A 19 13.25 -25.67 5.62
N ALA A 20 12.49 -26.37 6.45
CA ALA A 20 11.12 -25.98 6.80
C ALA A 20 11.08 -24.62 7.52
N SER A 21 12.01 -24.36 8.45
CA SER A 21 12.15 -23.06 9.13
C SER A 21 12.47 -21.94 8.14
N LYS A 22 13.38 -22.19 7.20
CA LYS A 22 13.72 -21.24 6.13
C LYS A 22 12.50 -20.94 5.26
N VAL A 23 11.80 -21.96 4.75
CA VAL A 23 10.61 -21.78 3.89
C VAL A 23 9.52 -20.99 4.61
N LYS A 24 9.26 -21.27 5.89
CA LYS A 24 8.31 -20.47 6.69
C LYS A 24 8.76 -19.02 6.84
N GLN A 25 10.05 -18.77 7.07
CA GLN A 25 10.59 -17.43 7.19
C GLN A 25 10.52 -16.65 5.87
N PHE A 26 10.81 -17.31 4.74
CA PHE A 26 10.63 -16.74 3.40
C PHE A 26 9.17 -16.41 3.10
N GLY A 27 8.25 -17.33 3.40
CA GLY A 27 6.81 -17.09 3.23
C GLY A 27 6.32 -15.90 4.06
N LYS A 28 6.78 -15.78 5.32
CA LYS A 28 6.47 -14.62 6.16
C LYS A 28 7.09 -13.32 5.62
N ALA A 29 8.29 -13.37 5.05
CA ALA A 29 8.94 -12.22 4.44
C ALA A 29 8.16 -11.69 3.23
N ILE A 30 7.63 -12.59 2.39
CA ILE A 30 6.79 -12.24 1.23
C ILE A 30 5.49 -11.56 1.70
N LEU A 31 4.82 -12.16 2.69
CA LEU A 31 3.56 -11.63 3.25
C LEU A 31 3.74 -10.28 3.97
N ASN A 32 4.96 -9.84 4.24
CA ASN A 32 5.17 -8.49 4.80
C ASN A 32 4.87 -7.38 3.79
N ASN A 33 5.24 -7.59 2.53
CA ASN A 33 5.13 -6.57 1.47
C ASN A 33 4.02 -6.89 0.46
N HIS A 34 3.63 -8.17 0.38
CA HIS A 34 2.64 -8.65 -0.55
C HIS A 34 1.46 -9.27 0.18
N GLY A 35 0.33 -9.29 -0.51
CA GLY A 35 -0.89 -9.92 -0.04
C GLY A 35 -1.78 -10.30 -1.20
N TYR A 36 -2.99 -10.73 -0.89
CA TYR A 36 -4.01 -11.00 -1.88
C TYR A 36 -5.37 -10.51 -1.40
N VAL A 37 -6.24 -10.21 -2.35
CA VAL A 37 -7.64 -9.86 -2.09
C VAL A 37 -8.37 -11.11 -1.61
N GLU A 38 -8.91 -11.08 -0.40
CA GLU A 38 -9.77 -12.14 0.12
C GLU A 38 -11.22 -11.91 -0.33
N THR A 39 -11.74 -10.70 -0.10
CA THR A 39 -13.08 -10.30 -0.56
C THR A 39 -13.07 -8.85 -1.05
N LEU A 40 -14.00 -8.54 -1.96
CA LEU A 40 -14.28 -7.21 -2.47
C LEU A 40 -15.80 -6.99 -2.39
N SER A 41 -16.22 -5.86 -1.81
CA SER A 41 -17.62 -5.45 -1.79
C SER A 41 -17.72 -3.92 -1.75
N SER A 42 -18.46 -3.33 -2.69
CA SER A 42 -18.76 -1.90 -2.73
C SER A 42 -17.51 -1.00 -2.61
N GLY A 43 -16.42 -1.37 -3.28
CA GLY A 43 -15.14 -0.63 -3.21
C GLY A 43 -14.31 -0.85 -1.94
N ILE A 44 -14.75 -1.71 -1.02
CA ILE A 44 -14.01 -2.12 0.17
C ILE A 44 -13.39 -3.50 -0.07
N ILE A 45 -12.09 -3.61 0.19
CA ILE A 45 -11.32 -4.84 0.05
C ILE A 45 -10.91 -5.34 1.43
N THR A 46 -11.16 -6.61 1.69
CA THR A 46 -10.49 -7.35 2.77
C THR A 46 -9.29 -8.06 2.18
N ALA A 47 -8.10 -7.75 2.68
CA ALA A 47 -6.84 -8.30 2.21
C ALA A 47 -6.17 -9.18 3.26
N LYS A 48 -5.51 -10.24 2.81
CA LYS A 48 -4.61 -11.06 3.63
C LYS A 48 -3.16 -10.86 3.23
N GLY A 49 -2.25 -10.88 4.23
CA GLY A 49 -0.85 -10.50 4.07
C GLY A 49 -0.65 -9.02 4.37
N LEU A 50 0.25 -8.36 3.64
CA LEU A 50 0.61 -6.95 3.86
C LEU A 50 1.00 -6.64 5.32
N ASN A 51 1.68 -7.57 6.01
CA ASN A 51 1.90 -7.50 7.47
C ASN A 51 2.66 -6.24 7.95
N LYS A 52 3.35 -5.54 7.04
CA LYS A 52 4.08 -4.30 7.34
C LYS A 52 3.48 -3.05 6.69
N VAL A 53 2.27 -3.12 6.15
CA VAL A 53 1.61 -1.93 5.59
C VAL A 53 1.27 -0.93 6.68
N ALA A 54 1.46 0.35 6.41
CA ALA A 54 1.06 1.44 7.29
C ALA A 54 -0.39 1.87 7.01
N SER A 55 -1.05 2.46 8.01
CA SER A 55 -2.33 3.13 7.79
C SER A 55 -2.11 4.39 6.95
N GLY A 56 -3.00 4.65 6.00
CA GLY A 56 -2.85 5.70 4.99
C GLY A 56 -1.86 5.36 3.87
N GLU A 57 -1.32 4.14 3.81
CA GLU A 57 -0.39 3.72 2.76
C GLU A 57 -1.14 3.35 1.47
N LEU A 58 -0.54 3.69 0.33
CA LEU A 58 -1.01 3.21 -0.97
C LEU A 58 -0.59 1.75 -1.19
N VAL A 59 -1.54 0.96 -1.65
CA VAL A 59 -1.36 -0.44 -2.05
C VAL A 59 -1.74 -0.56 -3.53
N LYS A 60 -0.86 -1.17 -4.31
CA LYS A 60 -1.07 -1.42 -5.74
C LYS A 60 -1.68 -2.80 -5.94
N ILE A 61 -2.73 -2.87 -6.76
CA ILE A 61 -3.45 -4.09 -7.11
C ILE A 61 -3.02 -4.54 -8.51
N TRP A 62 -2.63 -5.80 -8.63
CA TRP A 62 -2.23 -6.44 -9.88
C TRP A 62 -3.24 -7.52 -10.28
N PRO A 63 -3.56 -7.66 -11.58
CA PRO A 63 -2.96 -7.00 -12.75
C PRO A 63 -3.55 -5.63 -13.11
N SER A 64 -4.64 -5.23 -12.46
CA SER A 64 -5.53 -4.14 -12.87
C SER A 64 -4.91 -2.74 -12.81
N ASN A 65 -3.70 -2.60 -12.25
CA ASN A 65 -2.96 -1.34 -12.08
C ASN A 65 -3.79 -0.26 -11.35
N VAL A 66 -4.70 -0.68 -10.48
CA VAL A 66 -5.51 0.18 -9.62
C VAL A 66 -4.84 0.30 -8.26
N TYR A 67 -5.05 1.43 -7.60
CA TYR A 67 -4.56 1.68 -6.25
C TYR A 67 -5.68 1.53 -5.23
N ALA A 68 -5.32 1.17 -4.00
CA ALA A 68 -6.17 1.22 -2.84
C ALA A 68 -5.41 1.82 -1.65
N ILE A 69 -6.13 2.35 -0.67
CA ILE A 69 -5.56 2.94 0.55
C ILE A 69 -5.83 2.00 1.71
N ALA A 70 -4.80 1.68 2.48
CA ALA A 70 -4.96 0.93 3.72
C ALA A 70 -5.51 1.84 4.82
N LEU A 71 -6.74 1.57 5.29
CA LEU A 71 -7.39 2.37 6.33
C LEU A 71 -7.53 1.63 7.65
N ASN A 72 -7.77 0.31 7.59
CA ASN A 72 -7.95 -0.51 8.79
C ASN A 72 -6.89 -1.61 8.84
N LEU A 73 -6.16 -1.72 9.95
CA LEU A 73 -5.15 -2.73 10.18
C LEU A 73 -5.62 -3.63 11.33
N SER A 74 -5.88 -4.91 11.03
CA SER A 74 -6.26 -5.90 12.03
C SER A 74 -5.29 -7.08 12.03
N ASN A 75 -5.27 -7.85 13.12
CA ASN A 75 -4.42 -9.05 13.20
C ASN A 75 -4.82 -10.14 12.19
N THR A 76 -6.07 -10.12 11.72
CA THR A 76 -6.63 -11.11 10.82
C THR A 76 -6.56 -10.70 9.35
N GLY A 77 -6.36 -9.42 9.06
CA GLY A 77 -6.32 -8.87 7.70
C GLY A 77 -6.27 -7.35 7.66
N VAL A 78 -6.24 -6.82 6.44
CA VAL A 78 -6.13 -5.38 6.19
C VAL A 78 -7.36 -4.93 5.40
N GLY A 79 -8.03 -3.88 5.88
CA GLY A 79 -9.11 -3.20 5.16
C GLY A 79 -8.52 -2.14 4.23
N LEU A 80 -8.73 -2.31 2.93
CA LEU A 80 -8.32 -1.36 1.90
C LEU A 80 -9.57 -0.71 1.27
N VAL A 81 -9.47 0.58 0.95
CA VAL A 81 -10.49 1.28 0.14
C VAL A 81 -9.95 1.49 -1.27
N LEU A 82 -10.73 1.04 -2.26
CA LEU A 82 -10.35 1.07 -3.66
C LEU A 82 -10.41 2.49 -4.23
N CYS A 83 -9.35 2.91 -4.93
CA CYS A 83 -9.28 4.20 -5.63
C CYS A 83 -9.55 4.00 -7.13
N GLY A 84 -10.75 3.54 -7.46
CA GLY A 84 -11.14 3.24 -8.83
C GLY A 84 -12.39 2.39 -8.90
N SER A 85 -12.64 1.82 -10.08
CA SER A 85 -13.77 0.91 -10.29
C SER A 85 -13.48 -0.47 -9.70
N ASP A 86 -14.47 -1.03 -9.03
CA ASP A 86 -14.47 -2.38 -8.46
C ASP A 86 -14.57 -3.48 -9.54
N THR A 87 -15.08 -3.17 -10.73
CA THR A 87 -15.29 -4.15 -11.81
C THR A 87 -13.99 -4.81 -12.32
N VAL A 88 -12.84 -4.18 -12.09
CA VAL A 88 -11.54 -4.67 -12.55
C VAL A 88 -10.77 -5.43 -11.47
N VAL A 89 -11.30 -5.53 -10.25
CA VAL A 89 -10.64 -6.22 -9.13
C VAL A 89 -11.43 -7.46 -8.75
N ASN A 90 -10.72 -8.56 -8.55
CA ASN A 90 -11.32 -9.85 -8.16
C ASN A 90 -10.62 -10.43 -6.93
N ALA A 91 -11.33 -11.34 -6.24
CA ALA A 91 -10.72 -12.16 -5.20
C ALA A 91 -9.52 -12.94 -5.75
N GLY A 92 -8.46 -13.03 -4.96
CA GLY A 92 -7.18 -13.63 -5.35
C GLY A 92 -6.23 -12.70 -6.10
N ASN A 93 -6.62 -11.46 -6.46
CA ASN A 93 -5.68 -10.50 -7.04
C ASN A 93 -4.52 -10.18 -6.09
N LEU A 94 -3.33 -10.00 -6.66
CA LEU A 94 -2.11 -9.74 -5.90
C LEU A 94 -2.04 -8.28 -5.47
N LEU A 95 -1.65 -8.08 -4.22
CA LEU A 95 -1.46 -6.77 -3.62
C LEU A 95 0.03 -6.54 -3.35
N SER A 96 0.50 -5.34 -3.65
CA SER A 96 1.86 -4.91 -3.34
C SER A 96 1.82 -3.57 -2.63
N ARG A 97 2.38 -3.50 -1.44
CA ARG A 97 2.52 -2.23 -0.73
C ARG A 97 3.50 -1.31 -1.46
N THR A 98 3.30 -0.01 -1.40
CA THR A 98 4.21 0.97 -2.04
C THR A 98 5.31 1.47 -1.10
N GLY A 99 5.14 1.28 0.21
CA GLY A 99 6.00 1.79 1.27
C GLY A 99 5.84 3.29 1.54
N SER A 100 4.89 3.96 0.87
CA SER A 100 4.68 5.41 0.98
C SER A 100 3.24 5.71 1.36
N LEU A 101 3.07 6.61 2.32
CA LEU A 101 1.77 7.21 2.62
C LEU A 101 1.22 7.92 1.39
N ILE A 102 -0.10 8.01 1.33
CA ILE A 102 -0.77 8.66 0.23
C ILE A 102 -0.30 10.12 0.08
N SER A 103 0.20 10.42 -1.10
CA SER A 103 0.75 11.72 -1.47
C SER A 103 0.45 12.01 -2.93
N ILE A 104 0.32 13.28 -3.27
CA ILE A 104 0.02 13.76 -4.62
C ILE A 104 1.19 14.65 -5.05
N PRO A 105 1.64 14.59 -6.32
CA PRO A 105 2.61 15.56 -6.81
C PRO A 105 2.00 16.96 -6.78
N VAL A 106 2.80 18.00 -6.52
CA VAL A 106 2.35 19.40 -6.51
C VAL A 106 3.25 20.23 -7.44
N SER A 107 2.63 21.04 -8.29
CA SER A 107 3.30 21.88 -9.29
C SER A 107 2.32 22.90 -9.87
N PHE A 108 2.82 24.07 -10.28
CA PHE A 108 2.04 25.06 -11.04
C PHE A 108 1.52 24.53 -12.38
N GLN A 109 2.08 23.41 -12.88
CA GLN A 109 1.60 22.74 -14.09
C GLN A 109 0.17 22.18 -13.97
N SER A 110 -0.42 22.11 -12.77
CA SER A 110 -1.83 21.73 -12.62
C SER A 110 -2.81 22.81 -13.06
N LEU A 111 -2.38 24.06 -13.20
CA LEU A 111 -3.26 25.17 -13.57
C LEU A 111 -3.90 24.92 -14.94
N GLY A 112 -5.24 24.99 -14.99
CA GLY A 112 -6.02 24.71 -16.20
C GLY A 112 -6.18 23.23 -16.57
N LEU A 113 -5.62 22.31 -15.78
CA LEU A 113 -5.79 20.86 -16.00
C LEU A 113 -6.87 20.29 -15.09
N ALA A 114 -7.70 19.40 -15.64
CA ALA A 114 -8.56 18.55 -14.85
C ALA A 114 -7.78 17.29 -14.44
N ILE A 115 -7.58 17.09 -13.14
CA ILE A 115 -6.83 15.97 -12.58
C ILE A 115 -7.70 15.17 -11.61
N ASN A 116 -7.40 13.89 -11.43
CA ASN A 116 -8.04 13.05 -10.44
C ASN A 116 -7.39 13.22 -9.05
N PRO A 117 -8.00 12.66 -7.98
CA PRO A 117 -7.48 12.77 -6.61
C PRO A 117 -6.09 12.16 -6.38
N LEU A 118 -5.56 11.37 -7.31
CA LEU A 118 -4.21 10.79 -7.24
C LEU A 118 -3.17 11.60 -8.04
N GLY A 119 -3.58 12.67 -8.71
CA GLY A 119 -2.71 13.51 -9.53
C GLY A 119 -2.49 13.00 -10.96
N TYR A 120 -3.38 12.16 -11.48
CA TYR A 120 -3.40 11.79 -12.90
C TYR A 120 -4.32 12.73 -13.68
N LYS A 121 -3.95 13.05 -14.92
CA LYS A 121 -4.82 13.86 -15.80
C LYS A 121 -6.10 13.08 -16.13
N LEU A 122 -7.26 13.72 -16.13
CA LEU A 122 -8.50 13.05 -16.52
C LEU A 122 -8.40 12.56 -17.97
N GLY A 123 -8.88 11.34 -18.22
CA GLY A 123 -8.83 10.70 -19.54
C GLY A 123 -7.45 10.17 -19.95
N GLN A 124 -6.40 10.35 -19.14
CA GLN A 124 -5.05 9.86 -19.42
C GLN A 124 -4.48 9.14 -18.20
N ASN A 125 -3.84 7.99 -18.39
CA ASN A 125 -3.17 7.30 -17.28
C ASN A 125 -1.75 7.83 -17.05
N VAL A 126 -1.60 9.16 -16.99
CA VAL A 126 -0.32 9.87 -16.85
C VAL A 126 -0.44 10.92 -15.76
N LEU A 127 0.58 11.01 -14.89
CA LEU A 127 0.66 12.05 -13.87
C LEU A 127 0.68 13.44 -14.54
N TYR A 128 0.06 14.43 -13.90
CA TYR A 128 -0.02 15.76 -14.49
C TYR A 128 1.32 16.49 -14.55
N THR A 129 2.29 16.06 -13.74
CA THR A 129 3.63 16.62 -13.64
C THR A 129 4.65 15.51 -13.33
N ASN A 130 5.88 15.71 -13.80
CA ASN A 130 7.04 14.90 -13.39
C ASN A 130 7.77 15.50 -12.17
N SER A 131 7.20 16.52 -11.53
CA SER A 131 7.77 17.15 -10.34
C SER A 131 8.03 16.11 -9.25
N LEU A 132 9.22 16.16 -8.66
CA LEU A 132 9.60 15.34 -7.51
C LEU A 132 8.94 15.81 -6.21
N ILE A 133 8.37 17.02 -6.19
CA ILE A 133 7.71 17.58 -5.02
C ILE A 133 6.36 16.89 -4.87
N ARG A 134 6.27 16.00 -3.89
CA ARG A 134 5.01 15.39 -3.45
C ARG A 134 4.63 15.93 -2.08
N LYS A 135 3.34 16.19 -1.89
CA LYS A 135 2.79 16.54 -0.58
C LYS A 135 1.92 15.40 -0.08
N PRO A 136 2.05 15.00 1.20
CA PRO A 136 1.13 14.04 1.79
C PRO A 136 -0.28 14.64 1.79
N ILE A 137 -1.30 13.81 1.58
CA ILE A 137 -2.69 14.26 1.66
C ILE A 137 -3.05 14.57 3.12
N GLU A 138 -2.64 13.68 4.02
CA GLU A 138 -2.81 13.86 5.45
C GLU A 138 -1.61 14.65 5.99
N ALA A 139 -1.85 15.92 6.33
CA ALA A 139 -0.89 16.78 7.00
C ALA A 139 -1.60 17.56 8.11
N PRO A 140 -0.98 17.72 9.29
CA PRO A 140 -1.55 18.56 10.32
C PRO A 140 -1.69 19.99 9.81
N ALA A 141 -2.77 20.65 10.19
CA ALA A 141 -2.95 22.07 9.92
C ALA A 141 -1.83 22.89 10.59
N PRO A 142 -1.48 24.07 10.05
CA PRO A 142 -0.57 24.99 10.71
C PRO A 142 -1.05 25.27 12.14
N VAL A 143 -0.11 25.21 13.09
CA VAL A 143 -0.39 25.57 14.48
C VAL A 143 -0.63 27.07 14.60
N PHE A 144 -1.34 27.49 15.64
CA PHE A 144 -1.45 28.90 15.97
C PHE A 144 -0.05 29.43 16.34
N GLN A 145 0.53 30.25 15.47
CA GLN A 145 1.72 31.05 15.73
C GLN A 145 1.29 32.51 15.81
N GLN A 146 1.86 33.28 16.73
CA GLN A 146 1.58 34.73 16.84
C GLN A 146 1.85 35.50 15.53
N ASP A 147 2.63 34.91 14.61
CA ASP A 147 2.93 35.43 13.27
C ASP A 147 1.91 35.05 12.19
N ASN A 148 0.84 34.31 12.52
CA ASN A 148 -0.29 34.10 11.61
C ASN A 148 -0.93 35.48 11.36
N GLN A 149 -0.53 36.10 10.26
CA GLN A 149 -1.02 37.41 9.84
C GLN A 149 -2.54 37.36 9.77
N PHE A 150 -3.21 38.24 10.52
CA PHE A 150 -4.64 38.45 10.37
C PHE A 150 -4.94 38.74 8.89
N LEU A 151 -5.82 37.95 8.28
CA LEU A 151 -6.15 38.07 6.87
C LEU A 151 -6.97 39.36 6.65
N ASN A 152 -6.28 40.43 6.25
CA ASN A 152 -6.88 41.74 5.97
C ASN A 152 -7.11 42.01 4.47
N HIS A 153 -7.12 40.97 3.64
CA HIS A 153 -7.28 41.09 2.19
C HIS A 153 -8.70 40.67 1.79
N TYR A 154 -9.36 41.49 0.97
CA TYR A 154 -10.64 41.15 0.36
C TYR A 154 -10.41 40.18 -0.81
N LEU A 155 -11.07 39.03 -0.78
CA LEU A 155 -11.21 38.17 -1.96
C LEU A 155 -12.34 38.76 -2.82
N LEU A 156 -11.98 39.37 -3.95
CA LEU A 156 -12.95 39.74 -4.98
C LEU A 156 -13.28 38.49 -5.79
N VAL A 157 -14.55 38.09 -5.77
CA VAL A 157 -15.11 36.98 -6.56
C VAL A 157 -15.66 37.52 -7.86
#